data_AF-A0A7J3TEG5-F1
#
_entry.id   AF-A0A7J3TEG5-F1
#
_cell.length_a   1.000
_cell.length_b   1.000
_cell.length_c   1.000
_cell.angle_alpha   90.00
_cell.angle_beta   90.00
_cell.angle_gamma   90.00
#
_symmetry.space_group_name_H-M   'P 1'
#
loop_
_entity.id
_entity.type
_entity.pdbx_description
1 polymer ?
#
loop_
_entity_poly.entity_id
_entity_poly.type
_entity_poly.pdbx_seq_one_letter_code
_entity_poly.pdbx_strand_id
1 'polypeptide(L)'
;MSDREKGKTYNKVIPVIIVAIVVAVGILAFHFSNPTALPADTSKADYNVNNTYELELSTAISNTSIVYGKNITVQIAVSNLDSSDNTMPFSSIYPSFKGNYSFPNSEDNHLPMGIAVLKGNYSINNMSDAAPLNIFPTSAAEVDNQVVNQYEFLPASTRAYADTDNGQSISVDFSHTYSLGGYFSGNSTQLIYFSPGSYTVIGADGWGMVTILHFSVSGPS
;
A
#
# COMPACT_ATOMS: atom_id res chain seq x y z
N MET A 1 -9.41 61.04 25.36
CA MET A 1 -9.42 59.58 25.59
C MET A 1 -8.79 58.96 24.35
N SER A 2 -7.47 58.79 24.38
CA SER A 2 -6.58 58.72 23.22
C SER A 2 -6.09 57.28 22.99
N ASP A 3 -5.89 56.93 21.72
CA ASP A 3 -5.70 55.62 21.06
C ASP A 3 -4.64 54.63 21.61
N ARG A 4 -4.18 54.77 22.84
CA ARG A 4 -3.16 53.91 23.46
C ARG A 4 -3.68 52.57 24.02
N GLU A 5 -4.98 52.34 24.11
CA GLU A 5 -5.52 51.09 24.65
C GLU A 5 -5.88 50.01 23.62
N LYS A 6 -6.01 50.34 22.33
CA LYS A 6 -6.35 49.33 21.29
C LYS A 6 -5.17 48.44 20.86
N GLY A 7 -3.93 48.85 21.15
CA GLY A 7 -2.71 48.14 20.73
C GLY A 7 -2.33 46.93 21.59
N LYS A 8 -2.86 46.78 22.81
CA LYS A 8 -2.53 45.65 23.69
C LYS A 8 -3.37 44.41 23.46
N THR A 9 -4.56 44.56 22.88
CA THR A 9 -5.48 43.43 22.62
C THR A 9 -5.11 42.72 21.32
N TYR A 10 -4.62 43.44 20.31
CA TYR A 10 -4.26 42.88 19.00
C TYR A 10 -3.08 41.89 19.04
N ASN A 11 -2.08 42.11 19.90
CA ASN A 11 -0.89 41.25 20.01
C ASN A 11 -1.12 39.92 20.76
N LYS A 12 -2.31 39.71 21.34
CA LYS A 12 -2.66 38.44 22.02
C LYS A 12 -3.59 37.54 21.20
N VAL A 13 -4.29 38.08 20.21
CA VAL A 13 -5.27 37.32 19.41
C VAL A 13 -4.58 36.59 18.24
N ILE A 14 -3.57 37.21 17.62
CA ILE A 14 -2.82 36.63 16.49
C ILE A 14 -2.16 35.28 16.83
N PRO A 15 -1.42 35.12 17.95
CA PRO A 15 -0.81 33.82 18.26
C PRO A 15 -1.83 32.72 18.56
N VAL A 16 -3.00 33.07 19.11
CA VAL A 16 -4.07 32.10 19.40
C VAL A 16 -4.73 31.59 18.12
N ILE A 17 -4.93 32.45 17.13
CA ILE A 17 -5.48 32.06 15.82
C ILE A 17 -4.48 31.16 15.06
N ILE A 18 -3.17 31.48 15.11
CA ILE A 18 -2.14 30.66 14.46
C ILE A 18 -2.08 29.25 15.09
N VAL A 19 -2.10 29.15 16.42
CA VAL A 19 -2.12 27.84 17.10
C VAL A 19 -3.39 27.05 16.78
N ALA A 20 -4.55 27.70 16.72
CA ALA A 20 -5.81 27.04 16.35
C ALA A 20 -5.80 26.52 14.91
N ILE A 21 -5.20 27.25 13.97
CA ILE A 21 -5.06 26.81 12.57
C ILE A 21 -4.06 25.66 12.47
N VAL A 22 -2.91 25.72 13.16
CA VAL A 22 -1.92 24.63 13.16
C VAL A 22 -2.49 23.33 13.76
N VAL A 23 -3.28 23.44 14.83
CA VAL A 23 -3.98 22.29 15.43
C VAL A 23 -5.08 21.76 14.50
N ALA A 24 -5.84 22.65 13.84
CA ALA A 24 -6.88 22.23 12.90
C ALA A 24 -6.30 21.56 11.64
N VAL A 25 -5.20 22.06 11.10
CA VAL A 25 -4.48 21.46 9.96
C VAL A 25 -3.85 20.13 10.36
N GLY A 26 -3.28 20.02 11.57
CA GLY A 26 -2.75 18.75 12.09
C GLY A 26 -3.83 17.68 12.30
N ILE A 27 -5.02 18.06 12.78
CA ILE A 27 -6.15 17.13 12.95
C ILE A 27 -6.76 16.73 11.60
N LEU A 28 -6.84 17.66 10.62
CA LEU A 28 -7.28 17.34 9.27
C LEU A 28 -6.31 16.40 8.55
N ALA A 29 -4.99 16.68 8.62
CA ALA A 29 -3.96 15.81 8.05
C ALA A 29 -4.00 14.40 8.66
N PHE A 30 -4.29 14.30 9.97
CA PHE A 30 -4.48 13.01 10.65
C PHE A 30 -5.76 12.28 10.21
N HIS A 31 -6.82 12.99 9.84
CA HIS A 31 -8.07 12.35 9.36
C HIS A 31 -8.01 11.91 7.89
N PHE A 32 -7.23 12.57 7.05
CA PHE A 32 -7.07 12.18 5.64
C PHE A 32 -5.99 11.11 5.40
N SER A 33 -5.18 10.78 6.41
CA SER A 33 -4.06 9.81 6.28
C SER A 33 -4.33 8.44 6.91
N ASN A 34 -5.55 8.15 7.38
CA ASN A 34 -5.83 6.89 8.06
C ASN A 34 -6.68 5.97 7.17
N PRO A 35 -6.07 5.11 6.32
CA PRO A 35 -6.72 3.85 5.99
C PRO A 35 -7.09 3.18 7.32
N THR A 36 -8.27 2.60 7.41
CA THR A 36 -8.82 2.04 8.66
C THR A 36 -7.74 1.26 9.41
N ALA A 37 -7.26 1.82 10.52
CA ALA A 37 -6.11 1.28 11.24
C ALA A 37 -6.41 -0.16 11.64
N LEU A 38 -5.50 -1.08 11.29
CA LEU A 38 -5.64 -2.49 11.63
C LEU A 38 -5.67 -2.64 13.16
N PRO A 39 -6.47 -3.56 13.72
CA PRO A 39 -6.53 -3.78 15.17
C PRO A 39 -5.13 -4.02 15.75
N ALA A 40 -4.78 -3.28 16.81
CA ALA A 40 -3.40 -3.08 17.25
C ALA A 40 -2.72 -4.26 17.98
N ASP A 41 -3.44 -5.32 18.35
CA ASP A 41 -2.88 -6.31 19.30
C ASP A 41 -1.90 -7.33 18.69
N THR A 42 -1.85 -7.48 17.36
CA THR A 42 -0.87 -8.35 16.66
C THR A 42 -0.55 -7.88 15.23
N SER A 43 -0.94 -6.67 14.86
CA SER A 43 -0.65 -6.15 13.52
C SER A 43 0.84 -5.85 13.37
N LYS A 44 1.36 -6.00 12.15
CA LYS A 44 2.76 -5.70 11.82
C LYS A 44 2.81 -4.93 10.52
N ALA A 45 3.70 -3.94 10.44
CA ALA A 45 3.97 -3.18 9.24
C ALA A 45 5.47 -3.22 8.90
N ASP A 46 5.77 -3.04 7.63
CA ASP A 46 7.11 -2.87 7.07
C ASP A 46 7.06 -1.81 5.98
N TYR A 47 8.17 -1.11 5.76
CA TYR A 47 8.25 -0.01 4.81
C TYR A 47 9.61 0.05 4.10
N ASN A 48 9.60 0.59 2.89
CA ASN A 48 10.79 0.81 2.07
C ASN A 48 10.67 2.18 1.42
N VAL A 49 11.71 3.00 1.57
CA VAL A 49 11.73 4.38 1.07
C VAL A 49 12.75 4.48 -0.04
N ASN A 50 12.32 5.00 -1.19
CA ASN A 50 13.21 5.36 -2.27
C ASN A 50 13.48 6.87 -2.23
N ASN A 51 14.59 7.25 -1.60
CA ASN A 51 14.99 8.67 -1.49
C ASN A 51 15.30 9.34 -2.84
N THR A 52 15.46 8.58 -3.93
CA THR A 52 15.65 9.17 -5.27
C THR A 52 14.33 9.66 -5.84
N TYR A 53 13.24 8.98 -5.47
CA TYR A 53 11.90 9.26 -5.97
C TYR A 53 10.99 9.87 -4.91
N GLU A 54 11.45 10.01 -3.67
CA GLU A 54 10.63 10.48 -2.54
C GLU A 54 9.32 9.70 -2.41
N LEU A 55 9.35 8.41 -2.75
CA LEU A 55 8.24 7.48 -2.58
C LEU A 55 8.51 6.54 -1.41
N GLU A 56 7.45 6.18 -0.69
CA GLU A 56 7.45 5.12 0.32
C GLU A 56 6.48 4.01 -0.09
N LEU A 57 6.99 2.78 -0.20
CA LEU A 57 6.18 1.57 -0.19
C LEU A 57 5.97 1.12 1.26
N SER A 58 4.72 0.98 1.67
CA SER A 58 4.35 0.44 2.98
C SER A 58 3.48 -0.81 2.80
N THR A 59 3.63 -1.76 3.72
CA THR A 59 2.75 -2.93 3.79
C THR A 59 2.44 -3.24 5.24
N ALA A 60 1.22 -3.65 5.53
CA ALA A 60 0.79 -4.03 6.87
C ALA A 60 -0.10 -5.27 6.85
N ILE A 61 -0.04 -6.06 7.92
CA ILE A 61 -0.91 -7.22 8.14
C ILE A 61 -1.71 -7.07 9.42
N SER A 62 -2.96 -7.55 9.44
CA SER A 62 -3.85 -7.42 10.61
C SER A 62 -3.34 -8.20 11.81
N ASN A 63 -2.69 -9.34 11.58
CA ASN A 63 -2.27 -10.27 12.62
C ASN A 63 -1.01 -11.02 12.17
N THR A 64 -0.07 -11.25 13.07
CA THR A 64 1.05 -12.18 12.85
C THR A 64 0.65 -13.65 13.01
N SER A 65 -0.57 -13.95 13.47
CA SER A 65 -1.09 -15.31 13.52
C SER A 65 -2.60 -15.34 13.28
N ILE A 66 -3.05 -16.29 12.47
CA ILE A 66 -4.47 -16.59 12.22
C ILE A 66 -4.75 -18.08 12.48
N VAL A 67 -6.02 -18.41 12.69
CA VAL A 67 -6.48 -19.81 12.78
C VAL A 67 -6.85 -20.30 11.38
N TYR A 68 -6.66 -21.59 11.11
CA TYR A 68 -7.14 -22.24 9.88
C TYR A 68 -8.59 -21.83 9.54
N GLY A 69 -8.81 -21.45 8.28
CA GLY A 69 -10.12 -21.00 7.79
C GLY A 69 -10.48 -19.55 8.14
N LYS A 70 -9.58 -18.79 8.76
CA LYS A 70 -9.72 -17.33 8.96
C LYS A 70 -8.95 -16.56 7.90
N ASN A 71 -9.36 -15.31 7.69
CA ASN A 71 -8.67 -14.41 6.78
C ASN A 71 -7.60 -13.61 7.53
N ILE A 72 -6.54 -13.25 6.81
CA ILE A 72 -5.61 -12.19 7.16
C ILE A 72 -5.89 -10.98 6.27
N THR A 73 -5.89 -9.78 6.85
CA THR A 73 -5.96 -8.55 6.05
C THR A 73 -4.54 -8.09 5.74
N VAL A 74 -4.26 -7.79 4.48
CA VAL A 74 -3.00 -7.20 4.01
C VAL A 74 -3.30 -5.84 3.41
N GLN A 75 -2.65 -4.80 3.90
CA GLN A 75 -2.68 -3.45 3.33
C GLN A 75 -1.36 -3.20 2.62
N ILE A 76 -1.41 -2.58 1.44
CA ILE A 76 -0.24 -2.10 0.70
C ILE A 76 -0.53 -0.68 0.24
N ALA A 77 0.47 0.21 0.34
CA ALA A 77 0.34 1.54 -0.21
C ALA A 77 1.68 2.07 -0.73
N VAL A 78 1.63 2.91 -1.76
CA VAL A 78 2.76 3.74 -2.20
C VAL A 78 2.36 5.19 -1.96
N SER A 79 3.16 5.92 -1.19
CA SER A 79 2.90 7.32 -0.85
C SER A 79 4.00 8.20 -1.39
N ASN A 80 3.62 9.36 -1.93
CA ASN A 80 4.54 10.46 -2.15
C ASN A 80 4.86 11.12 -0.81
N LEU A 81 6.14 11.20 -0.47
CA LEU A 81 6.64 11.83 0.75
C LEU A 81 6.83 13.34 0.58
N ASP A 82 6.89 13.83 -0.65
CA ASP A 82 7.04 15.25 -0.90
C ASP A 82 5.73 16.01 -0.64
N SER A 83 5.89 17.27 -0.23
CA SER A 83 4.85 18.27 -0.11
C SER A 83 4.45 18.91 -1.45
N SER A 84 5.01 18.44 -2.57
CA SER A 84 4.68 18.86 -3.93
C SER A 84 4.29 17.69 -4.82
N ASP A 85 3.74 17.99 -6.01
CA ASP A 85 3.39 16.97 -6.99
C ASP A 85 4.67 16.28 -7.48
N ASN A 86 4.61 14.95 -7.62
CA ASN A 86 5.78 14.14 -7.98
C ASN A 86 5.47 13.28 -9.21
N THR A 87 6.10 13.61 -10.33
CA THR A 87 5.91 12.91 -11.61
C THR A 87 6.90 11.76 -11.75
N MET A 88 6.35 10.56 -11.94
CA MET A 88 7.08 9.31 -11.97
C MET A 88 6.79 8.56 -13.27
N PRO A 89 7.81 8.21 -14.06
CA PRO A 89 7.57 7.37 -15.24
C PRO A 89 7.05 6.00 -14.81
N PHE A 90 6.23 5.40 -15.66
CA PHE A 90 5.87 3.99 -15.51
C PHE A 90 7.14 3.14 -15.50
N SER A 91 7.17 2.17 -14.59
CA SER A 91 8.31 1.28 -14.39
C SER A 91 7.82 -0.12 -14.00
N SER A 92 8.60 -1.14 -14.37
CA SER A 92 8.28 -2.56 -14.14
C SER A 92 9.45 -3.31 -13.49
N ILE A 93 10.15 -2.62 -12.59
CA ILE A 93 11.27 -3.18 -11.83
C ILE A 93 10.69 -3.97 -10.65
N TYR A 94 10.26 -5.19 -10.92
CA TYR A 94 9.69 -6.08 -9.92
C TYR A 94 10.69 -7.15 -9.46
N PRO A 95 10.53 -7.68 -8.23
CA PRO A 95 11.26 -8.88 -7.84
C PRO A 95 10.85 -10.09 -8.69
N SER A 96 11.83 -10.92 -9.03
CA SER A 96 11.61 -12.18 -9.73
C SER A 96 11.42 -13.34 -8.75
N PHE A 97 10.52 -14.26 -9.08
CA PHE A 97 10.29 -15.50 -8.33
C PHE A 97 10.49 -16.74 -9.21
N LYS A 98 10.57 -17.90 -8.58
CA LYS A 98 10.50 -19.18 -9.29
C LYS A 98 9.07 -19.42 -9.79
N GLY A 99 8.94 -19.76 -11.07
CA GLY A 99 7.65 -20.05 -11.72
C GLY A 99 7.09 -18.87 -12.50
N ASN A 100 5.79 -18.92 -12.82
CA ASN A 100 5.13 -17.94 -13.71
C ASN A 100 4.37 -16.87 -12.93
N TYR A 101 4.92 -16.41 -11.80
CA TYR A 101 4.30 -15.34 -11.03
C TYR A 101 4.83 -13.98 -11.50
N SER A 102 3.93 -13.04 -11.77
CA SER A 102 4.26 -11.70 -12.24
C SER A 102 3.56 -10.63 -11.40
N PHE A 103 4.30 -9.55 -11.14
CA PHE A 103 3.74 -8.29 -10.66
C PHE A 103 3.48 -7.32 -11.84
N PRO A 104 2.60 -6.32 -11.67
CA PRO A 104 1.62 -6.24 -10.58
C PRO A 104 0.59 -7.36 -10.73
N ASN A 105 -0.04 -7.76 -9.64
CA ASN A 105 -1.07 -8.80 -9.63
C ASN A 105 -2.43 -8.25 -9.17
N SER A 106 -2.69 -6.97 -9.42
CA SER A 106 -3.95 -6.31 -9.12
C SER A 106 -5.01 -6.59 -10.18
N GLU A 107 -6.29 -6.49 -9.78
CA GLU A 107 -7.42 -6.41 -10.71
C GLU A 107 -7.43 -5.08 -11.50
N ASP A 108 -6.71 -4.07 -11.00
CA ASP A 108 -6.51 -2.78 -11.65
C ASP A 108 -5.17 -2.75 -12.40
N ASN A 109 -5.22 -2.72 -13.73
CA ASN A 109 -4.05 -2.68 -14.60
C ASN A 109 -3.31 -1.33 -14.55
N HIS A 110 -3.88 -0.29 -13.94
CA HIS A 110 -3.25 1.01 -13.81
C HIS A 110 -2.30 1.10 -12.61
N LEU A 111 -2.29 0.12 -11.70
CA LEU A 111 -1.46 0.17 -10.49
C LEU A 111 -0.19 -0.68 -10.67
N PRO A 112 1.00 -0.07 -10.65
CA PRO A 112 2.26 -0.78 -10.77
C PRO A 112 2.69 -1.33 -9.40
N MET A 113 1.77 -1.79 -8.54
CA MET A 113 2.08 -2.34 -7.22
C MET A 113 1.24 -3.58 -6.93
N GLY A 114 1.70 -4.42 -5.99
CA GLY A 114 0.94 -5.60 -5.59
C GLY A 114 1.58 -6.37 -4.45
N ILE A 115 0.94 -7.49 -4.09
CA ILE A 115 1.43 -8.38 -3.04
C ILE A 115 1.60 -9.83 -3.52
N ALA A 116 2.64 -10.50 -3.05
CA ALA A 116 2.81 -11.94 -3.18
C ALA A 116 2.71 -12.62 -1.82
N VAL A 117 2.16 -13.84 -1.77
CA VAL A 117 2.17 -14.67 -0.56
C VAL A 117 2.96 -15.94 -0.84
N LEU A 118 3.96 -16.21 0.01
CA LEU A 118 4.84 -17.38 -0.07
C LEU A 118 4.53 -18.32 1.10
N LYS A 119 4.51 -19.63 0.84
CA LYS A 119 4.45 -20.64 1.91
C LYS A 119 5.85 -20.91 2.45
N GLY A 120 6.13 -20.51 3.69
CA GLY A 120 7.43 -20.58 4.35
C GLY A 120 7.89 -19.24 4.93
N ASN A 121 9.06 -19.23 5.56
CA ASN A 121 9.72 -18.03 6.09
C ASN A 121 10.82 -17.58 5.12
N TYR A 122 10.50 -16.61 4.27
CA TYR A 122 11.42 -16.06 3.27
C TYR A 122 11.83 -14.64 3.62
N SER A 123 13.04 -14.27 3.24
CA SER A 123 13.63 -12.95 3.40
C SER A 123 14.00 -12.40 2.03
N ILE A 124 14.45 -11.15 1.98
CA ILE A 124 14.91 -10.52 0.73
C ILE A 124 16.03 -11.32 0.05
N ASN A 125 16.82 -12.06 0.83
CA ASN A 125 17.97 -12.83 0.34
C ASN A 125 17.61 -14.17 -0.31
N ASN A 126 16.38 -14.68 -0.12
CA ASN A 126 15.98 -16.00 -0.61
C ASN A 126 14.54 -16.07 -1.15
N MET A 127 13.81 -14.95 -1.18
CA MET A 127 12.44 -14.93 -1.72
C MET A 127 12.37 -15.31 -3.20
N SER A 128 13.43 -15.09 -3.98
CA SER A 128 13.50 -15.47 -5.39
C SER A 128 13.44 -16.98 -5.63
N ASP A 129 13.82 -17.79 -4.64
CA ASP A 129 13.74 -19.25 -4.72
C ASP A 129 12.32 -19.79 -4.49
N ALA A 130 11.42 -18.96 -3.95
CA ALA A 130 10.06 -19.33 -3.62
C ALA A 130 9.17 -19.38 -4.88
N ALA A 131 8.13 -20.22 -4.80
CA ALA A 131 7.01 -20.20 -5.74
C ALA A 131 5.81 -19.53 -5.04
N PRO A 132 5.42 -18.30 -5.44
CA PRO A 132 4.28 -17.62 -4.86
C PRO A 132 2.97 -18.40 -5.02
N LEU A 133 2.10 -18.26 -4.02
CA LEU A 133 0.73 -18.77 -4.06
C LEU A 133 -0.12 -17.89 -4.98
N ASN A 134 -1.00 -18.50 -5.76
CA ASN A 134 -1.94 -17.74 -6.58
C ASN A 134 -3.09 -17.22 -5.70
N ILE A 135 -3.02 -15.97 -5.26
CA ILE A 135 -4.00 -15.37 -4.34
C ILE A 135 -5.21 -14.73 -5.07
N PHE A 136 -5.20 -14.69 -6.40
CA PHE A 136 -6.29 -14.18 -7.21
C PHE A 136 -6.91 -15.31 -8.06
N PRO A 137 -8.23 -15.31 -8.29
CA PRO A 137 -8.85 -16.26 -9.18
C PRO A 137 -8.37 -16.02 -10.62
N THR A 138 -8.09 -17.09 -11.37
CA THR A 138 -7.71 -17.03 -12.81
C THR A 138 -8.86 -16.63 -13.74
N SER A 139 -10.00 -16.17 -13.22
CA SER A 139 -11.06 -15.62 -14.06
C SER A 139 -10.50 -14.41 -14.80
N ALA A 140 -10.56 -14.43 -16.13
CA ALA A 140 -10.04 -13.39 -16.99
C ALA A 140 -10.53 -12.02 -16.50
N ALA A 141 -9.63 -11.25 -15.88
CA ALA A 141 -9.86 -9.82 -15.72
C ALA A 141 -10.08 -9.25 -17.13
N GLU A 142 -11.07 -8.36 -17.27
CA GLU A 142 -11.15 -7.56 -18.48
C GLU A 142 -9.84 -6.78 -18.57
N VAL A 143 -9.02 -7.13 -19.56
CA VAL A 143 -7.77 -6.41 -19.81
C VAL A 143 -8.17 -5.08 -20.42
N ASP A 144 -8.15 -4.03 -19.62
CA ASP A 144 -8.09 -2.69 -20.18
C ASP A 144 -6.73 -2.56 -20.89
N ASN A 145 -6.78 -2.26 -22.19
CA ASN A 145 -5.59 -2.19 -23.05
C ASN A 145 -4.88 -0.84 -22.93
N GLN A 146 -5.33 0.05 -22.05
CA GLN A 146 -4.67 1.32 -21.80
C GLN A 146 -3.30 1.10 -21.17
N VAL A 147 -2.29 1.70 -21.79
CA VAL A 147 -0.91 1.66 -21.30
C VAL A 147 -0.67 2.93 -20.51
N VAL A 148 -0.30 2.78 -19.24
CA VAL A 148 0.11 3.93 -18.42
C VAL A 148 1.54 4.32 -18.77
N ASN A 149 1.76 5.60 -19.06
CA ASN A 149 3.08 6.16 -19.38
C ASN A 149 3.78 6.72 -18.14
N GLN A 150 3.03 7.39 -17.27
CA GLN A 150 3.53 8.05 -16.08
C GLN A 150 2.43 8.22 -15.03
N TYR A 151 2.86 8.54 -13.82
CA TYR A 151 2.02 8.88 -12.69
C TYR A 151 2.40 10.26 -12.18
N GLU A 152 1.42 11.09 -11.85
CA GLU A 152 1.60 12.34 -11.12
C GLU A 152 1.01 12.14 -9.73
N PHE A 153 1.86 11.89 -8.74
CA PHE A 153 1.42 11.74 -7.36
C PHE A 153 1.09 13.11 -6.77
N LEU A 154 -0.03 13.17 -6.05
CA LEU A 154 -0.41 14.35 -5.26
C LEU A 154 0.49 14.51 -4.04
N PRO A 155 0.56 15.71 -3.45
CA PRO A 155 1.43 15.99 -2.32
C PRO A 155 1.04 15.17 -1.10
N ALA A 156 2.03 14.59 -0.43
CA ALA A 156 1.89 13.86 0.84
C ALA A 156 0.72 12.85 0.81
N SER A 157 0.57 12.11 -0.29
CA SER A 157 -0.62 11.29 -0.55
C SER A 157 -0.28 9.99 -1.28
N THR A 158 -1.19 9.02 -1.16
CA THR A 158 -1.24 7.81 -2.01
C THR A 158 -1.96 8.06 -3.33
N ARG A 159 -2.61 9.21 -3.49
CA ARG A 159 -3.39 9.51 -4.69
C ARG A 159 -2.50 10.02 -5.81
N ALA A 160 -2.79 9.59 -7.02
CA ALA A 160 -2.09 10.03 -8.22
C ALA A 160 -3.03 10.17 -9.41
N TYR A 161 -2.54 10.79 -10.47
CA TYR A 161 -3.10 10.69 -11.81
C TYR A 161 -2.22 9.78 -12.67
N ALA A 162 -2.82 8.77 -13.30
CA ALA A 162 -2.16 7.92 -14.28
C ALA A 162 -2.43 8.48 -15.68
N ASP A 163 -1.37 8.94 -16.35
CA ASP A 163 -1.47 9.42 -17.72
C ASP A 163 -1.23 8.26 -18.69
N THR A 164 -2.19 8.02 -19.59
CA THR A 164 -2.18 6.88 -20.49
C THR A 164 -1.74 7.26 -21.92
N ASP A 165 -1.45 6.26 -22.73
CA ASP A 165 -1.04 6.38 -24.13
C ASP A 165 -2.09 7.04 -25.04
N ASN A 166 -3.37 6.95 -24.68
CA ASN A 166 -4.45 7.61 -25.40
C ASN A 166 -4.63 9.10 -25.00
N GLY A 167 -3.80 9.62 -24.09
CA GLY A 167 -3.84 11.00 -23.59
C GLY A 167 -4.88 11.26 -22.50
N GLN A 168 -5.49 10.21 -21.93
CA GLN A 168 -6.33 10.34 -20.75
C GLN A 168 -5.50 10.42 -19.47
N SER A 169 -6.07 11.08 -18.47
CA SER A 169 -5.51 11.16 -17.12
C SER A 169 -6.54 10.63 -16.14
N ILE A 170 -6.21 9.54 -15.46
CA ILE A 170 -7.13 8.75 -14.64
C ILE A 170 -6.71 8.91 -13.18
N SER A 171 -7.64 9.27 -12.29
CA SER A 171 -7.33 9.32 -10.85
C SER A 171 -7.23 7.89 -10.31
N VAL A 172 -6.11 7.58 -9.68
CA VAL A 172 -5.81 6.29 -9.05
C VAL A 172 -5.43 6.51 -7.58
N ASP A 173 -5.65 5.49 -6.76
CA ASP A 173 -5.21 5.47 -5.35
C ASP A 173 -4.23 4.31 -5.15
N PHE A 174 -2.99 4.64 -4.82
CA PHE A 174 -1.95 3.68 -4.47
C PHE A 174 -2.12 3.22 -3.02
N SER A 175 -3.33 2.81 -2.66
CA SER A 175 -3.65 2.21 -1.37
C SER A 175 -4.67 1.10 -1.59
N HIS A 176 -4.31 -0.12 -1.20
CA HIS A 176 -5.16 -1.28 -1.40
C HIS A 176 -5.19 -2.19 -0.18
N THR A 177 -6.35 -2.80 0.06
CA THR A 177 -6.57 -3.75 1.16
C THR A 177 -7.07 -5.07 0.62
N TYR A 178 -6.32 -6.14 0.87
CA TYR A 178 -6.68 -7.52 0.54
C TYR A 178 -7.17 -8.26 1.78
N SER A 179 -8.23 -9.05 1.63
CA SER A 179 -8.70 -10.00 2.65
C SER A 179 -8.44 -11.42 2.16
N LEU A 180 -7.40 -12.07 2.68
CA LEU A 180 -6.90 -13.34 2.16
C LEU A 180 -7.22 -14.48 3.12
N GLY A 181 -8.03 -15.45 2.68
CA GLY A 181 -8.28 -16.69 3.40
C GLY A 181 -7.48 -17.90 2.90
N GLY A 182 -6.84 -17.77 1.74
CA GLY A 182 -6.21 -18.89 1.04
C GLY A 182 -5.66 -18.51 -0.32
N TYR A 183 -5.57 -19.50 -1.20
CA TYR A 183 -5.04 -19.39 -2.56
C TYR A 183 -5.79 -20.32 -3.51
N PHE A 184 -5.61 -20.13 -4.81
CA PHE A 184 -6.18 -20.94 -5.88
C PHE A 184 -5.11 -21.87 -6.46
N SER A 185 -5.53 -23.03 -6.96
CA SER A 185 -4.62 -23.99 -7.63
C SER A 185 -4.98 -24.12 -9.11
N GLY A 186 -3.98 -23.90 -9.97
CA GLY A 186 -4.17 -23.96 -11.42
C GLY A 186 -5.26 -22.98 -11.89
N ASN A 187 -6.15 -23.46 -12.75
CA ASN A 187 -7.27 -22.70 -13.29
C ASN A 187 -8.55 -22.79 -12.43
N SER A 188 -8.44 -23.26 -11.18
CA SER A 188 -9.60 -23.47 -10.32
C SER A 188 -10.07 -22.15 -9.71
N THR A 189 -11.39 -21.96 -9.63
CA THR A 189 -12.04 -20.91 -8.83
C THR A 189 -12.26 -21.35 -7.39
N GLN A 190 -11.89 -22.58 -7.02
CA GLN A 190 -12.01 -23.07 -5.66
C GLN A 190 -10.89 -22.51 -4.79
N LEU A 191 -11.28 -21.82 -3.71
CA LEU A 191 -10.34 -21.34 -2.69
C LEU A 191 -9.82 -22.52 -1.85
N ILE A 192 -8.50 -22.66 -1.78
CA ILE A 192 -7.79 -23.55 -0.86
C ILE A 192 -7.32 -22.71 0.32
N TYR A 193 -7.89 -22.97 1.50
CA TYR A 193 -7.50 -22.25 2.72
C TYR A 193 -6.02 -22.43 3.04
N PHE A 194 -5.42 -21.41 3.67
CA PHE A 194 -4.06 -21.54 4.17
C PHE A 194 -3.99 -22.70 5.18
N SER A 195 -3.13 -23.69 4.89
CA SER A 195 -2.83 -24.79 5.81
C SER A 195 -2.00 -24.29 7.00
N PRO A 196 -2.03 -24.96 8.16
CA PRO A 196 -1.14 -24.62 9.28
C PRO A 196 0.34 -24.54 8.86
N GLY A 197 1.06 -23.53 9.36
CA GLY A 197 2.45 -23.25 9.00
C GLY A 197 2.78 -21.76 8.94
N SER A 198 3.99 -21.44 8.50
CA SER A 198 4.45 -20.06 8.32
C SER A 198 4.26 -19.58 6.88
N TYR A 199 4.00 -18.29 6.72
CA TYR A 199 3.82 -17.62 5.45
C TYR A 199 4.56 -16.29 5.46
N THR A 200 4.97 -15.87 4.26
CA THR A 200 5.62 -14.58 4.02
C THR A 200 4.77 -13.78 3.05
N VAL A 201 4.50 -12.52 3.37
CA VAL A 201 3.86 -11.54 2.49
C VAL A 201 4.96 -10.64 1.94
N ILE A 202 5.01 -10.48 0.63
CA ILE A 202 5.90 -9.57 -0.07
C ILE A 202 5.04 -8.45 -0.64
N GLY A 203 5.28 -7.20 -0.26
CA GLY A 203 4.79 -6.03 -1.01
C GLY A 203 5.84 -5.59 -2.01
N ALA A 204 5.43 -5.22 -3.22
CA ALA A 204 6.34 -4.71 -4.23
C ALA A 204 5.68 -3.64 -5.10
N ASP A 205 6.50 -2.73 -5.62
CA ASP A 205 6.09 -1.75 -6.63
C ASP A 205 6.97 -1.79 -7.89
N GLY A 206 6.55 -1.04 -8.91
CA GLY A 206 7.19 -0.99 -10.22
C GLY A 206 8.51 -0.23 -10.21
N TRP A 207 8.82 0.47 -9.13
CA TRP A 207 10.05 1.25 -8.96
C TRP A 207 11.12 0.48 -8.17
N GLY A 208 10.89 -0.80 -7.86
CA GLY A 208 11.88 -1.68 -7.25
C GLY A 208 11.86 -1.71 -5.73
N MET A 209 10.89 -1.06 -5.07
CA MET A 209 10.74 -1.17 -3.62
C MET A 209 10.09 -2.50 -3.25
N VAL A 210 10.55 -3.08 -2.14
CA VAL A 210 10.07 -4.36 -1.61
C VAL A 210 9.93 -4.27 -0.09
N THR A 211 8.84 -4.79 0.45
CA THR A 211 8.57 -4.97 1.89
C THR A 211 8.31 -6.45 2.20
N ILE A 212 8.62 -6.90 3.42
CA ILE A 212 8.50 -8.31 3.81
C ILE A 212 7.88 -8.44 5.20
N LEU A 213 6.74 -9.13 5.24
CA LEU A 213 6.03 -9.47 6.47
C LEU A 213 5.84 -10.97 6.62
N HIS A 214 5.58 -11.40 7.84
CA HIS A 214 5.38 -12.81 8.16
C HIS A 214 4.14 -13.00 9.00
N PHE A 215 3.42 -14.10 8.74
CA PHE A 215 2.35 -14.56 9.60
C PHE A 215 2.35 -16.09 9.70
N SER A 216 1.73 -16.62 10.75
CA SER A 216 1.51 -18.05 10.95
C SER A 216 0.04 -18.43 10.90
N VAL A 217 -0.23 -19.67 10.51
CA VAL A 217 -1.54 -20.28 10.57
C VAL A 217 -1.50 -21.43 11.57
N SER A 218 -2.37 -21.39 12.58
CA SER A 218 -2.55 -22.50 13.53
C SER A 218 -3.62 -23.48 13.03
N GLY A 219 -3.58 -24.71 13.54
CA GLY A 219 -4.62 -25.72 13.26
C GLY A 219 -6.02 -25.30 13.70
N PRO A 220 -7.07 -26.02 13.26
CA PRO A 220 -8.40 -25.85 13.82
C PRO A 220 -8.37 -26.08 15.32
N SER A 221 -8.93 -25.14 16.08
CA SER A 221 -9.16 -25.27 17.53
C SER A 221 -10.25 -26.29 17.83
#